data_AF-D3EAS5-F1
#
_entry.id   AF-D3EAS5-F1
#
_cell.length_a   1.000
_cell.length_b   1.000
_cell.length_c   1.000
_cell.angle_alpha   90.00
_cell.angle_beta   90.00
_cell.angle_gamma   90.00
#
_symmetry.space_group_name_H-M   'P 1'
#
loop_
_entity.id
_entity.type
_entity.pdbx_description
1 polymer ?
#
loop_
_entity_poly.entity_id
_entity_poly.type
_entity_poly.pdbx_seq_one_letter_code
_entity_poly.pdbx_strand_id
1 'polypeptide(L)' 'MKRFSVQKSEWSDKREEDYKKECFNIVYEFGHKLNVEDDRVFLMMSEMNIEILKPLKFGSFWYETWLEIRKIYKID' A
#
# COMPACT_ATOMS: atom_id res chain seq x y z
N MET A 1 -20.77 21.36 20.71
CA MET A 1 -19.63 21.57 19.79
C MET A 1 -19.13 20.21 19.27
N LYS A 2 -19.59 19.76 18.09
CA LYS A 2 -19.08 18.57 17.40
C LYS A 2 -18.26 19.04 16.18
N ARG A 3 -16.95 19.23 16.34
CA ARG A 3 -16.05 19.63 15.23
C ARG A 3 -14.65 18.98 15.28
N PHE A 4 -14.45 17.91 16.04
CA PHE A 4 -13.14 17.25 16.13
C PHE A 4 -13.00 15.97 15.29
N SER A 5 -14.06 15.52 14.63
CA SER A 5 -14.05 14.25 13.87
C SER A 5 -13.65 14.42 12.41
N VAL A 6 -13.83 15.59 11.80
CA VAL A 6 -13.58 15.80 10.36
C VAL A 6 -12.07 15.84 10.05
N GLN A 7 -11.28 16.50 10.89
CA GLN A 7 -9.82 16.64 10.66
C GLN A 7 -9.04 15.32 10.77
N LYS A 8 -9.50 14.34 11.57
CA LYS A 8 -8.80 13.06 11.72
C LYS A 8 -9.03 12.11 10.56
N SER A 9 -10.19 12.20 9.90
CA SER A 9 -10.48 11.41 8.71
C SER A 9 -9.60 11.87 7.55
N GLU A 10 -9.54 13.17 7.26
CA GLU A 10 -8.72 13.71 6.15
C GLU A 10 -7.22 13.36 6.28
N TRP A 11 -6.69 13.27 7.50
CA TRP A 11 -5.31 12.85 7.77
C TRP A 11 -5.06 11.35 7.58
N SER A 12 -6.10 10.52 7.66
CA SER A 12 -5.99 9.08 7.43
C SER A 12 -6.07 8.78 5.94
N ASP A 13 -6.99 9.43 5.23
CA ASP A 13 -7.12 9.31 3.77
C ASP A 13 -5.86 9.79 3.04
N LYS A 14 -5.30 10.93 3.44
CA LYS A 14 -4.08 11.46 2.81
C LYS A 14 -2.86 10.54 2.98
N ARG A 15 -2.76 9.87 4.14
CA ARG A 15 -1.65 8.93 4.40
C ARG A 15 -1.77 7.65 3.59
N GLU A 16 -2.98 7.11 3.44
CA GLU A 16 -3.23 5.98 2.52
C GLU A 16 -2.80 6.30 1.08
N GLU A 17 -3.08 7.51 0.60
CA GLU A 17 -2.61 7.94 -0.73
C GLU A 17 -1.09 8.07 -0.83
N ASP A 18 -0.42 8.57 0.21
CA ASP A 18 1.04 8.64 0.27
C ASP A 18 1.66 7.23 0.27
N TYR A 19 1.14 6.30 1.10
CA TYR A 19 1.60 4.90 1.10
C TYR A 19 1.39 4.24 -0.25
N LYS A 20 0.26 4.51 -0.92
CA LYS A 20 0.03 4.04 -2.29
C LYS A 20 1.14 4.49 -3.23
N LYS A 21 1.43 5.78 -3.26
CA LYS A 21 2.46 6.33 -4.15
C LYS A 21 3.84 5.74 -3.85
N GLU A 22 4.20 5.66 -2.59
CA GLU A 22 5.44 5.02 -2.13
C GLU A 22 5.54 3.56 -2.61
N CYS A 23 4.48 2.77 -2.45
CA CYS A 23 4.45 1.39 -2.93
C CYS A 23 4.77 1.30 -4.43
N PHE A 24 4.10 2.12 -5.25
CA PHE A 24 4.33 2.15 -6.70
C PHE A 24 5.74 2.63 -7.06
N ASN A 25 6.27 3.61 -6.33
CA ASN A 25 7.63 4.11 -6.55
C ASN A 25 8.66 3.02 -6.26
N ILE A 26 8.58 2.38 -5.09
CA ILE A 26 9.52 1.32 -4.70
C ILE A 26 9.53 0.23 -5.77
N VAL A 27 8.37 -0.36 -6.12
CA VAL A 27 8.37 -1.46 -7.10
C VAL A 27 8.90 -1.03 -8.45
N TYR A 28 8.66 0.22 -8.86
CA TYR A 28 9.14 0.78 -10.10
C TYR A 28 10.66 0.94 -10.12
N GLU A 29 11.29 1.35 -9.01
CA GLU A 29 12.74 1.42 -8.87
C GLU A 29 13.42 0.05 -9.07
N PHE A 30 12.73 -1.04 -8.71
CA PHE A 30 13.18 -2.41 -8.94
C PHE A 30 12.72 -2.99 -10.29
N GLY A 31 12.06 -2.19 -11.15
CA GLY A 31 11.55 -2.65 -12.45
C GLY A 31 10.35 -3.59 -12.38
N HIS A 32 9.70 -3.67 -11.22
CA HIS A 32 8.51 -4.49 -10.96
C HIS A 32 7.23 -3.66 -11.06
N LYS A 33 6.07 -4.31 -10.96
CA LYS A 33 4.75 -3.65 -11.02
C LYS A 33 3.84 -4.15 -9.92
N LEU A 34 2.94 -3.29 -9.46
CA LEU A 34 1.84 -3.69 -8.58
C LEU A 34 0.55 -3.78 -9.39
N ASN A 35 -0.18 -4.87 -9.23
CA ASN A 35 -1.56 -5.00 -9.68
C ASN A 35 -2.49 -5.04 -8.46
N VAL A 36 -3.64 -4.38 -8.56
CA VAL A 36 -4.67 -4.41 -7.51
C VAL A 36 -5.93 -4.99 -8.10
N GLU A 37 -6.36 -6.14 -7.59
CA GLU A 37 -7.58 -6.83 -8.02
C GLU A 37 -8.36 -7.30 -6.79
N ASP A 38 -9.67 -7.03 -6.73
CA ASP A 38 -10.58 -7.55 -5.69
C ASP A 38 -10.04 -7.40 -4.24
N ASP A 39 -9.58 -6.19 -3.90
CA ASP A 39 -8.97 -5.87 -2.60
C ASP A 39 -7.69 -6.67 -2.29
N ARG A 40 -6.99 -7.16 -3.30
CA ARG A 40 -5.69 -7.83 -3.16
C ARG A 40 -4.63 -7.09 -3.95
N VAL A 41 -3.42 -7.10 -3.42
CA VAL A 41 -2.25 -6.52 -4.07
C VAL A 41 -1.32 -7.63 -4.53
N PHE A 42 -1.00 -7.62 -5.82
CA PHE A 42 -0.08 -8.55 -6.45
C PHE A 42 1.19 -7.81 -6.87
N LEU A 43 2.35 -8.31 -6.45
CA LEU A 43 3.65 -7.91 -6.97
C LEU A 43 3.94 -8.72 -8.22
N MET A 44 3.92 -8.07 -9.38
CA MET A 44 4.35 -8.65 -10.64
C MET A 44 5.85 -8.38 -10.81
N MET A 45 6.64 -9.42 -10.62
CA MET A 45 8.06 -9.48 -10.98
C MET A 45 8.18 -10.17 -12.34
N SER A 46 9.27 -9.91 -13.07
CA SER A 46 9.44 -10.37 -14.47
C SER A 46 9.14 -11.86 -14.71
N GLU A 47 9.30 -12.71 -13.69
CA GLU A 47 9.04 -14.16 -13.79
C GLU A 47 8.04 -14.69 -12.74
N MET A 48 7.52 -13.85 -11.84
CA MET A 48 6.67 -14.30 -10.72
C MET A 48 5.64 -13.26 -10.32
N ASN A 49 4.40 -13.71 -10.08
CA ASN A 49 3.37 -12.91 -9.43
C ASN A 49 3.24 -13.36 -7.98
N ILE A 50 3.57 -12.48 -7.04
CA ILE A 50 3.45 -12.75 -5.61
C ILE A 50 2.22 -12.01 -5.09
N GLU A 51 1.28 -12.72 -4.47
CA GLU A 51 0.22 -12.09 -3.68
C GLU A 51 0.87 -11.50 -2.42
N ILE A 52 0.84 -10.16 -2.29
CA ILE A 52 1.48 -9.45 -1.17
C ILE A 52 0.58 -9.50 0.07
N LEU A 53 -0.73 -9.28 -0.10
CA LEU A 53 -1.62 -9.17 1.05
C LEU A 53 -3.09 -9.41 0.70
N LYS A 54 -3.81 -9.96 1.69
CA LYS A 54 -5.26 -9.80 1.86
C LYS A 54 -5.50 -8.87 3.07
N PRO A 55 -5.81 -7.58 2.86
CA PRO A 55 -5.96 -6.60 3.93
C PRO A 55 -7.06 -7.04 4.91
N LEU A 56 -6.73 -7.07 6.20
CA LEU A 56 -7.67 -7.44 7.25
C LEU A 56 -8.56 -6.24 7.64
N LYS A 57 -8.17 -5.01 7.30
CA LYS A 57 -8.91 -3.78 7.62
C LYS A 57 -8.85 -2.76 6.47
N PHE A 58 -10.03 -2.33 6.02
CA PHE A 58 -10.23 -1.35 4.94
C PHE A 58 -9.53 0.02 5.13
N GLY A 59 -9.15 0.40 6.36
CA GLY A 59 -8.53 1.71 6.63
C GLY A 59 -7.01 1.72 6.66
N SER A 60 -6.35 0.63 6.24
CA SER A 60 -4.89 0.50 6.29
C SER A 60 -4.34 -0.29 5.08
N PHE A 61 -5.10 -0.33 3.99
CA PHE A 61 -4.81 -1.16 2.82
C PHE A 61 -3.40 -0.92 2.27
N TRP A 62 -3.07 0.33 1.96
CA TRP A 62 -1.80 0.72 1.38
C TRP A 62 -0.69 0.78 2.43
N TYR A 63 -1.02 1.09 3.68
CA TYR A 63 -0.05 1.01 4.78
C TYR A 63 0.47 -0.41 4.97
N GLU A 64 -0.43 -1.41 5.04
CA GLU A 64 -0.05 -2.82 5.17
C GLU A 64 0.73 -3.30 3.93
N THR A 65 0.28 -2.89 2.74
CA THR A 65 0.98 -3.16 1.48
C THR A 65 2.40 -2.57 1.48
N TRP A 66 2.57 -1.34 1.95
CA TRP A 66 3.86 -0.66 2.04
C TRP A 66 4.82 -1.37 2.98
N LEU A 67 4.33 -1.84 4.14
CA LEU A 67 5.13 -2.64 5.07
C LEU A 67 5.63 -3.94 4.42
N GLU A 68 4.77 -4.67 3.72
CA GLU A 68 5.15 -5.92 3.07
C GLU A 68 6.12 -5.69 1.90
N ILE A 69 5.89 -4.68 1.08
CA ILE A 69 6.83 -4.29 0.01
C ILE A 69 8.20 -3.98 0.60
N ARG A 70 8.27 -3.17 1.66
CA ARG A 70 9.56 -2.86 2.32
C ARG A 70 10.25 -4.11 2.86
N LYS A 71 9.51 -5.08 3.41
CA LYS A 71 10.08 -6.37 3.81
C LYS A 71 10.63 -7.17 2.62
N ILE A 72 9.89 -7.24 1.51
CA ILE A 72 10.29 -7.96 0.28
C ILE A 72 11.60 -7.38 -0.27
N TYR A 73 11.69 -6.05 -0.36
CA TYR A 73 12.86 -5.35 -0.89
C TYR A 73 13.95 -5.05 0.16
N LYS A 74 13.75 -5.47 1.42
CA LYS A 74 14.66 -5.22 2.55
C LYS A 74 15.02 -3.72 2.72
N ILE A 75 14.00 -2.87 2.58
CA ILE A 75 14.11 -1.42 2.78
C ILE A 75 13.76 -1.14 4.25
N ASP A 76 14.79 -0.87 5.06
CA ASP A 76 14.68 -0.51 6.50
C ASP A 76 13.95 0.81 6.72
#